data_AF-A0A7W7U335-F1
#
_entry.id   AF-A0A7W7U335-F1
#
_cell.length_a   1.000
_cell.length_b   1.000
_cell.length_c   1.000
_cell.angle_alpha   90.00
_cell.angle_beta   90.00
_cell.angle_gamma   90.00
#
_symmetry.space_group_name_H-M   'P 1'
#
loop_
_entity.id
_entity.type
_entity.pdbx_description
1 polymer ?
#
loop_
_entity_poly.entity_id
_entity_poly.type
_entity_poly.pdbx_seq_one_letter_code
_entity_poly.pdbx_strand_id
1 'polypeptide(L)'
;MITGMHPRDIEIWRAIDQGLRAIDWEAWFGCPEGADYLSPAGHEVTARAVAGLTAFFDSRWLPKAVVPSPARGQASDTFVGLGRHAPVLQFMNGAAPGAWVEAVRWWAAYAYLEKAGVPGIASVKRDARRDVTLSRFLHSQTQARLALMGAACRLPVELEPAKASGGPGDVRVGPVFIEVVTLAEDQKSQDYERFRQNLQAHLFTLDRGRDIYWEGDLPELLNSDAFEVWKKRTEEAAQQCAASGAAVDLLSNAGRRLTVHPGTAPQGTTLTGDTVESDQGRRLLGKVRAKCAKTAGAGTAWIWVEDHSGLFHFPTPFAGMPLAAKTDALADLLGPLLAEYVHVAGIVVSNAARRRLPLPPDDDALRPAAQGFQRGLPLDRVRETIVIPRRILLPEQTDLIARMCDAEADALDWALGRLGVPQGVASLLTDSSTPRRDSALWTPRAGRGGKTG
;
A
#
# COMPACT_ATOMS: atom_id res chain seq x y z
N MET A 1 21.50 5.87 -22.70
CA MET A 1 21.90 4.79 -21.74
C MET A 1 20.98 4.92 -20.53
N ILE A 2 20.36 3.85 -20.01
CA ILE A 2 19.63 3.95 -18.72
C ILE A 2 20.69 4.14 -17.64
N THR A 3 21.01 5.38 -17.32
CA THR A 3 21.86 5.70 -16.17
C THR A 3 21.01 5.54 -14.92
N GLY A 4 21.16 4.43 -14.20
CA GLY A 4 20.62 4.28 -12.83
C GLY A 4 20.10 2.90 -12.44
N MET A 5 19.59 2.07 -13.36
CA MET A 5 19.19 0.69 -13.03
C MET A 5 20.39 -0.26 -13.19
N HIS A 6 20.55 -1.18 -12.24
CA HIS A 6 21.63 -2.16 -12.29
C HIS A 6 21.51 -3.07 -13.52
N PRO A 7 22.62 -3.40 -14.22
CA PRO A 7 22.59 -4.25 -15.42
C PRO A 7 21.87 -5.59 -15.23
N ARG A 8 21.98 -6.19 -14.04
CA ARG A 8 21.29 -7.44 -13.72
C ARG A 8 19.78 -7.28 -13.69
N ASP A 9 19.25 -6.19 -13.15
CA ASP A 9 17.80 -5.94 -13.13
C ASP A 9 17.27 -5.74 -14.55
N ILE A 10 18.04 -5.04 -15.38
CA ILE A 10 17.75 -4.84 -16.80
C ILE A 10 17.62 -6.20 -17.53
N GLU A 11 18.50 -7.16 -17.24
CA GLU A 11 18.44 -8.52 -17.79
C GLU A 11 17.22 -9.30 -17.31
N ILE A 12 16.94 -9.26 -16.00
CA ILE A 12 15.80 -9.96 -15.39
C ILE A 12 14.48 -9.46 -15.99
N TRP A 13 14.28 -8.14 -16.05
CA TRP A 13 13.06 -7.55 -16.61
C TRP A 13 12.93 -7.79 -18.11
N ARG A 14 14.04 -7.86 -18.86
CA ARG A 14 14.01 -8.27 -20.28
C ARG A 14 13.53 -9.70 -20.44
N ALA A 15 14.03 -10.63 -19.62
CA ALA A 15 13.61 -12.02 -19.67
C ALA A 15 12.12 -12.16 -19.31
N ILE A 16 11.61 -11.34 -18.38
CA ILE A 16 10.18 -11.29 -18.04
C ILE A 16 9.34 -10.80 -19.22
N ASP A 17 9.72 -9.68 -19.83
CA ASP A 17 9.02 -9.09 -20.97
C ASP A 17 8.96 -10.04 -22.19
N GLN A 18 10.05 -10.77 -22.44
CA GLN A 18 10.13 -11.77 -23.50
C GLN A 18 9.43 -13.10 -23.18
N GLY A 19 8.83 -13.24 -21.99
CA GLY A 19 8.21 -14.48 -21.52
C GLY A 19 9.19 -15.63 -21.23
N LEU A 20 10.49 -15.33 -21.14
CA LEU A 20 11.55 -16.30 -20.84
C LEU A 20 11.68 -16.58 -19.33
N ARG A 21 11.22 -15.64 -18.50
CA ARG A 21 11.20 -15.73 -17.03
C ARG A 21 9.85 -15.25 -16.50
N ALA A 22 9.36 -15.87 -15.42
CA ALA A 22 8.20 -15.33 -14.69
C ALA A 22 8.67 -14.33 -13.62
N ILE A 23 7.85 -13.32 -13.30
CA ILE A 23 8.16 -12.42 -12.18
C ILE A 23 8.19 -13.20 -10.86
N ASP A 24 9.15 -12.89 -9.99
CA ASP A 24 9.25 -13.43 -8.64
C ASP A 24 9.64 -12.33 -7.65
N TRP A 25 9.77 -12.68 -6.37
CA TRP A 25 10.13 -11.70 -5.34
C TRP A 25 11.57 -11.19 -5.48
N GLU A 26 12.48 -11.91 -6.14
CA GLU A 26 13.82 -11.38 -6.45
C GLU A 26 13.70 -10.26 -7.50
N ALA A 27 12.98 -10.51 -8.59
CA ALA A 27 12.68 -9.52 -9.62
C ALA A 27 11.86 -8.35 -9.05
N TRP A 28 11.04 -8.57 -8.02
CA TRP A 28 10.27 -7.54 -7.34
C TRP A 28 11.16 -6.53 -6.59
N PHE A 29 12.07 -7.03 -5.76
CA PHE A 29 12.97 -6.19 -4.96
C PHE A 29 14.08 -5.58 -5.81
N GLY A 30 14.51 -6.26 -6.87
CA GLY A 30 15.67 -5.90 -7.66
C GLY A 30 16.98 -6.44 -7.07
N CYS A 31 18.06 -6.18 -7.78
CA CYS A 31 19.39 -6.68 -7.47
C CYS A 31 19.94 -5.95 -6.23
N PRO A 32 20.38 -6.67 -5.19
CA PRO A 32 20.97 -6.04 -4.01
C PRO A 32 22.18 -5.16 -4.35
N GLU A 33 23.02 -5.56 -5.31
CA GLU A 33 24.19 -4.76 -5.76
C GLU A 33 23.78 -3.43 -6.42
N GLY A 34 22.56 -3.36 -6.94
CA GLY A 34 21.96 -2.16 -7.54
C GLY A 34 21.28 -1.22 -6.55
N ALA A 35 21.19 -1.59 -5.28
CA ALA A 35 20.43 -0.87 -4.26
C ALA A 35 21.36 -0.05 -3.36
N ASP A 36 21.96 1.00 -3.92
CA ASP A 36 22.89 1.93 -3.23
C ASP A 36 22.30 2.62 -1.99
N TYR A 37 20.97 2.67 -1.90
CA TYR A 37 20.23 3.15 -0.73
C TYR A 37 20.20 2.17 0.45
N LEU A 38 20.67 0.92 0.29
CA LEU A 38 20.67 -0.11 1.32
C LEU A 38 22.02 -0.23 2.01
N SER A 39 21.97 -0.40 3.34
CA SER A 39 23.14 -0.81 4.12
C SER A 39 23.43 -2.31 3.93
N PRO A 40 24.58 -2.82 4.43
CA PRO A 40 24.81 -4.27 4.49
C PRO A 40 23.68 -5.04 5.20
N ALA A 41 23.13 -4.50 6.29
CA ALA A 41 21.99 -5.10 6.98
C ALA A 41 20.71 -5.04 6.12
N GLY A 42 20.52 -3.98 5.34
CA GLY A 42 19.47 -3.87 4.33
C GLY A 42 19.54 -5.00 3.28
N HIS A 43 20.74 -5.32 2.80
CA HIS A 43 20.94 -6.44 1.86
C HIS A 43 20.59 -7.79 2.49
N GLU A 44 21.04 -8.05 3.72
CA GLU A 44 20.70 -9.29 4.43
C GLU A 44 19.19 -9.43 4.66
N VAL A 45 18.53 -8.34 5.07
CA VAL A 45 17.07 -8.31 5.25
C VAL A 45 16.34 -8.52 3.94
N THR A 46 16.85 -7.99 2.82
CA THR A 46 16.28 -8.22 1.49
C THR A 46 16.23 -9.71 1.15
N ALA A 47 17.35 -10.43 1.33
CA ALA A 47 17.40 -11.87 1.07
C ALA A 47 16.38 -12.65 1.92
N ARG A 48 16.24 -12.27 3.19
CA ARG A 48 15.26 -12.87 4.12
C ARG A 48 13.82 -12.54 3.72
N ALA A 49 13.55 -11.32 3.27
CA ALA A 49 12.24 -10.88 2.81
C ALA A 49 11.82 -11.62 1.54
N VAL A 50 12.71 -11.74 0.55
CA VAL A 50 12.48 -12.51 -0.68
C VAL A 50 12.16 -13.96 -0.35
N ALA A 51 12.98 -14.62 0.48
CA ALA A 51 12.76 -16.00 0.89
C ALA A 51 11.45 -16.16 1.67
N GLY A 52 11.18 -15.25 2.62
CA GLY A 52 9.98 -15.28 3.46
C GLY A 52 8.69 -15.06 2.69
N LEU A 53 8.64 -14.08 1.79
CA LEU A 53 7.48 -13.83 0.94
C LEU A 53 7.26 -14.98 -0.06
N THR A 54 8.33 -15.54 -0.63
CA THR A 54 8.24 -16.73 -1.48
C THR A 54 7.69 -17.92 -0.70
N ALA A 55 8.18 -18.16 0.52
CA ALA A 55 7.70 -19.21 1.40
C ALA A 55 6.28 -18.96 1.90
N PHE A 56 5.86 -17.71 2.08
CA PHE A 56 4.50 -17.37 2.50
C PHE A 56 3.51 -17.59 1.34
N PHE A 57 3.78 -17.00 0.17
CA PHE A 57 2.84 -16.95 -0.95
C PHE A 57 2.94 -18.11 -1.96
N ASP A 58 4.00 -18.94 -1.97
CA ASP A 58 4.37 -19.84 -3.09
C ASP A 58 5.01 -19.04 -4.26
N SER A 59 6.04 -19.61 -4.90
CA SER A 59 6.76 -18.99 -6.02
C SER A 59 5.88 -18.74 -7.24
N ARG A 60 4.77 -19.47 -7.38
CA ARG A 60 3.81 -19.31 -8.49
C ARG A 60 2.76 -18.23 -8.25
N TRP A 61 2.74 -17.63 -7.06
CA TRP A 61 1.71 -16.65 -6.70
C TRP A 61 1.90 -15.32 -7.43
N LEU A 62 3.09 -14.73 -7.33
CA LEU A 62 3.37 -13.44 -7.94
C LEU A 62 3.18 -13.43 -9.47
N PRO A 63 3.62 -14.47 -10.23
CA PRO A 63 3.30 -14.58 -11.66
C PRO A 63 1.80 -14.53 -11.96
N LYS A 64 0.99 -15.29 -11.20
CA LYS A 64 -0.47 -15.34 -11.39
C LYS A 64 -1.14 -14.03 -11.02
N ALA A 65 -0.59 -13.35 -10.02
CA ALA A 65 -1.11 -12.11 -9.52
C ALA A 65 -0.93 -10.99 -10.55
N VAL A 66 0.27 -10.87 -11.16
CA VAL A 66 0.59 -9.81 -12.14
C VAL A 66 0.14 -10.12 -13.58
N VAL A 67 0.08 -11.39 -13.99
CA VAL A 67 -0.50 -11.81 -15.29
C VAL A 67 -1.71 -12.71 -15.03
N PRO A 68 -2.86 -12.13 -14.68
CA PRO A 68 -4.06 -12.90 -14.41
C PRO A 68 -4.53 -13.59 -15.70
N SER A 69 -4.70 -14.92 -15.62
CA SER A 69 -5.21 -15.72 -16.73
C SER A 69 -6.63 -15.26 -17.09
N PRO A 70 -7.01 -15.14 -18.37
CA PRO A 70 -8.32 -14.67 -18.83
C PRO A 70 -9.48 -15.67 -18.57
N ALA A 71 -9.40 -16.49 -17.52
CA ALA A 71 -10.38 -17.52 -17.25
C ALA A 71 -11.75 -16.93 -16.82
N ARG A 72 -12.72 -17.07 -17.72
CA ARG A 72 -14.19 -16.96 -17.51
C ARG A 72 -14.71 -15.66 -16.92
N GLY A 73 -14.79 -14.61 -17.76
CA GLY A 73 -15.86 -13.61 -17.70
C GLY A 73 -16.03 -12.78 -16.42
N GLN A 74 -15.15 -12.93 -15.43
CA GLN A 74 -15.06 -12.06 -14.27
C GLN A 74 -13.93 -11.07 -14.52
N ALA A 75 -14.24 -9.78 -14.44
CA ALA A 75 -13.23 -8.76 -14.19
C ALA A 75 -12.59 -9.09 -12.84
N SER A 76 -11.49 -9.86 -12.85
CA SER A 76 -10.71 -10.05 -11.64
C SER A 76 -10.12 -8.70 -11.27
N ASP A 77 -10.16 -8.35 -9.99
CA ASP A 77 -9.42 -7.23 -9.38
C ASP A 77 -7.91 -7.51 -9.55
N THR A 78 -7.40 -7.20 -10.75
CA THR A 78 -6.05 -7.55 -11.22
C THR A 78 -5.01 -6.67 -10.55
N PHE A 79 -3.80 -7.20 -10.34
CA PHE A 79 -2.65 -6.53 -9.68
C PHE A 79 -2.02 -5.42 -10.54
N VAL A 80 -2.82 -4.46 -10.96
CA VAL A 80 -2.35 -3.36 -11.80
C VAL A 80 -1.51 -2.41 -10.93
N GLY A 81 -1.99 -1.96 -9.78
CA GLY A 81 -1.30 -0.96 -8.94
C GLY A 81 -0.04 -1.41 -8.17
N LEU A 82 0.40 -2.67 -8.25
CA LEU A 82 1.41 -3.19 -7.31
C LEU A 82 2.85 -2.74 -7.64
N GLY A 83 3.13 -2.38 -8.90
CA GLY A 83 4.43 -1.81 -9.32
C GLY A 83 4.83 -0.53 -8.57
N ARG A 84 3.89 0.20 -7.97
CA ARG A 84 4.17 1.34 -7.08
C ARG A 84 4.86 0.96 -5.76
N HIS A 85 4.84 -0.32 -5.43
CA HIS A 85 5.46 -0.92 -4.24
C HIS A 85 6.65 -1.83 -4.59
N ALA A 86 6.98 -2.00 -5.87
CA ALA A 86 8.18 -2.71 -6.32
C ALA A 86 9.36 -1.72 -6.35
N PRO A 87 10.38 -1.87 -5.49
CA PRO A 87 11.49 -0.90 -5.39
C PRO A 87 12.20 -0.69 -6.73
N VAL A 88 12.43 -1.78 -7.46
CA VAL A 88 13.07 -1.78 -8.79
C VAL A 88 12.29 -0.99 -9.84
N LEU A 89 10.98 -0.79 -9.66
CA LEU A 89 10.14 0.00 -10.56
C LEU A 89 9.99 1.46 -10.09
N GLN A 90 10.53 1.80 -8.91
CA GLN A 90 10.48 3.13 -8.31
C GLN A 90 11.82 3.90 -8.37
N PHE A 91 12.84 3.31 -9.01
CA PHE A 91 14.20 3.86 -9.10
C PHE A 91 14.27 5.23 -9.79
N MET A 92 13.50 5.45 -10.86
CA MET A 92 13.53 6.71 -11.62
C MET A 92 13.04 7.94 -10.84
N ASN A 93 12.21 7.72 -9.81
CA ASN A 93 11.58 8.80 -9.04
C ASN A 93 12.20 8.96 -7.64
N GLY A 94 13.35 8.31 -7.37
CA GLY A 94 13.97 8.31 -6.03
C GLY A 94 13.11 7.66 -4.94
N ALA A 95 12.06 6.95 -5.32
CA ALA A 95 11.06 6.39 -4.42
C ALA A 95 11.37 4.93 -4.01
N ALA A 96 12.48 4.37 -4.53
CA ALA A 96 12.92 3.00 -4.26
C ALA A 96 13.07 2.70 -2.75
N PRO A 97 13.67 3.57 -1.90
CA PRO A 97 13.79 3.29 -0.47
C PRO A 97 12.42 3.13 0.21
N GLY A 98 11.46 4.02 -0.10
CA GLY A 98 10.11 3.98 0.47
C GLY A 98 9.32 2.76 0.03
N ALA A 99 9.45 2.35 -1.23
CA ALA A 99 8.86 1.10 -1.72
C ALA A 99 9.50 -0.13 -1.07
N TRP A 100 10.82 -0.11 -0.86
CA TRP A 100 11.55 -1.21 -0.23
C TRP A 100 11.14 -1.42 1.21
N VAL A 101 11.07 -0.34 2.00
CA VAL A 101 10.62 -0.40 3.39
C VAL A 101 9.18 -0.92 3.49
N GLU A 102 8.31 -0.57 2.54
CA GLU A 102 6.94 -1.08 2.52
C GLU A 102 6.88 -2.59 2.21
N ALA A 103 7.69 -3.07 1.26
CA ALA A 103 7.80 -4.51 1.00
C ALA A 103 8.37 -5.28 2.20
N VAL A 104 9.34 -4.69 2.91
CA VAL A 104 9.86 -5.23 4.19
C VAL A 104 8.78 -5.23 5.27
N ARG A 105 7.90 -4.23 5.33
CA ARG A 105 6.76 -4.19 6.26
C ARG A 105 5.82 -5.37 6.06
N TRP A 106 5.49 -5.70 4.82
CA TRP A 106 4.66 -6.86 4.49
C TRP A 106 5.28 -8.17 4.97
N TRP A 107 6.56 -8.36 4.67
CA TRP A 107 7.30 -9.53 5.11
C TRP A 107 7.38 -9.62 6.64
N ALA A 108 7.79 -8.54 7.30
CA ALA A 108 8.04 -8.52 8.74
C ALA A 108 6.78 -8.86 9.54
N ALA A 109 5.60 -8.41 9.09
CA ALA A 109 4.33 -8.77 9.69
C ALA A 109 4.09 -10.28 9.65
N TYR A 110 4.15 -10.91 8.47
CA TYR A 110 3.95 -12.37 8.38
C TYR A 110 5.02 -13.17 9.10
N ALA A 111 6.30 -12.82 8.91
CA ALA A 111 7.42 -13.51 9.52
C ALA A 111 7.36 -13.47 11.05
N TYR A 112 6.97 -12.33 11.64
CA TYR A 112 6.75 -12.23 13.07
C TYR A 112 5.60 -13.12 13.54
N LEU A 113 4.43 -13.05 12.87
CA LEU A 113 3.24 -13.79 13.28
C LEU A 113 3.43 -15.31 13.16
N GLU A 114 4.15 -15.77 12.12
CA GLU A 114 4.56 -17.17 12.00
C GLU A 114 5.53 -17.58 13.11
N LYS A 115 6.57 -16.78 13.37
CA LYS A 115 7.56 -17.05 14.44
C LYS A 115 6.92 -17.08 15.83
N ALA A 116 5.94 -16.19 16.07
CA ALA A 116 5.22 -16.11 17.33
C ALA A 116 4.13 -17.18 17.49
N GLY A 117 3.85 -17.97 16.44
CA GLY A 117 2.83 -19.01 16.48
C GLY A 117 1.42 -18.46 16.67
N VAL A 118 1.11 -17.30 16.08
CA VAL A 118 -0.21 -16.66 16.25
C VAL A 118 -1.32 -17.56 15.69
N PRO A 119 -2.37 -17.87 16.48
CA PRO A 119 -3.49 -18.68 16.02
C PRO A 119 -4.11 -18.12 14.73
N GLY A 120 -4.42 -19.00 13.78
CA GLY A 120 -5.05 -18.66 12.51
C GLY A 120 -4.11 -18.22 11.37
N ILE A 121 -2.82 -17.94 11.64
CA ILE A 121 -1.87 -17.53 10.59
C ILE A 121 -1.75 -18.55 9.44
N ALA A 122 -1.83 -19.85 9.76
CA ALA A 122 -1.79 -20.91 8.76
C ALA A 122 -3.01 -20.91 7.82
N SER A 123 -4.17 -20.47 8.31
CA SER A 123 -5.40 -20.33 7.53
C SER A 123 -5.28 -19.13 6.59
N VAL A 124 -4.90 -17.96 7.13
CA VAL A 124 -4.62 -16.75 6.34
C VAL A 124 -3.60 -17.03 5.24
N LYS A 125 -2.52 -17.76 5.54
CA LYS A 125 -1.51 -18.19 4.55
C LYS A 125 -2.09 -19.07 3.46
N ARG A 126 -2.94 -20.03 3.82
CA ARG A 126 -3.59 -20.93 2.85
C ARG A 126 -4.53 -20.17 1.92
N ASP A 127 -5.31 -19.24 2.47
CA ASP A 127 -6.26 -18.45 1.70
C ASP A 127 -5.55 -17.44 0.80
N ALA A 128 -4.53 -16.76 1.32
CA ALA A 128 -3.69 -15.85 0.52
C ALA A 128 -3.01 -16.57 -0.66
N ARG A 129 -2.60 -17.84 -0.50
CA ARG A 129 -2.05 -18.65 -1.59
C ARG A 129 -3.08 -19.04 -2.65
N ARG A 130 -4.31 -19.28 -2.22
CA ARG A 130 -5.39 -19.78 -3.09
C ARG A 130 -6.00 -18.68 -3.94
N ASP A 131 -6.26 -17.53 -3.33
CA ASP A 131 -6.90 -16.39 -3.97
C ASP A 131 -5.86 -15.28 -4.18
N VAL A 132 -5.48 -15.14 -5.46
CA VAL A 132 -4.45 -14.22 -5.94
C VAL A 132 -5.03 -12.85 -6.33
N THR A 133 -6.24 -12.51 -5.90
CA THR A 133 -6.86 -11.20 -6.20
C THR A 133 -6.28 -10.09 -5.32
N LEU A 134 -6.25 -8.86 -5.85
CA LEU A 134 -5.67 -7.72 -5.13
C LEU A 134 -6.41 -7.46 -3.82
N SER A 135 -7.74 -7.43 -3.86
CA SER A 135 -8.59 -7.34 -2.67
C SER A 135 -8.20 -8.35 -1.58
N ARG A 136 -7.92 -9.61 -1.95
CA ARG A 136 -7.52 -10.63 -0.98
C ARG A 136 -6.14 -10.37 -0.39
N PHE A 137 -5.17 -9.98 -1.21
CA PHE A 137 -3.85 -9.58 -0.74
C PHE A 137 -3.92 -8.38 0.22
N LEU A 138 -4.62 -7.30 -0.15
CA LEU A 138 -4.76 -6.11 0.69
C LEU A 138 -5.48 -6.42 2.01
N HIS A 139 -6.49 -7.30 1.97
CA HIS A 139 -7.18 -7.76 3.17
C HIS A 139 -6.24 -8.56 4.08
N SER A 140 -5.45 -9.51 3.55
CA SER A 140 -4.52 -10.29 4.40
C SER A 140 -3.38 -9.44 4.94
N GLN A 141 -2.92 -8.43 4.20
CA GLN A 141 -1.97 -7.43 4.70
C GLN A 141 -2.57 -6.62 5.86
N THR A 142 -3.83 -6.18 5.71
CA THR A 142 -4.52 -5.45 6.79
C THR A 142 -4.69 -6.32 8.03
N GLN A 143 -5.07 -7.59 7.88
CA GLN A 143 -5.15 -8.55 8.98
C GLN A 143 -3.80 -8.68 9.72
N ALA A 144 -2.72 -8.93 8.96
CA ALA A 144 -1.39 -9.08 9.54
C ALA A 144 -0.90 -7.79 10.22
N ARG A 145 -1.16 -6.62 9.63
CA ARG A 145 -0.83 -5.31 10.19
C ARG A 145 -1.52 -5.07 11.53
N LEU A 146 -2.84 -5.29 11.59
CA LEU A 146 -3.62 -5.11 12.82
C LEU A 146 -3.19 -6.08 13.92
N ALA A 147 -2.93 -7.34 13.58
CA ALA A 147 -2.38 -8.31 14.52
C ALA A 147 -0.98 -7.89 15.00
N LEU A 148 -0.14 -7.35 14.12
CA LEU A 148 1.18 -6.85 14.51
C LEU A 148 1.08 -5.65 15.46
N MET A 149 0.18 -4.68 15.21
CA MET A 149 -0.07 -3.54 16.10
C MET A 149 -0.54 -4.01 17.48
N GLY A 150 -1.43 -5.00 17.53
CA GLY A 150 -1.88 -5.62 18.77
C GLY A 150 -0.74 -6.31 19.54
N ALA A 151 0.09 -7.07 18.84
CA ALA A 151 1.24 -7.76 19.43
C ALA A 151 2.30 -6.77 19.93
N ALA A 152 2.54 -5.67 19.21
CA ALA A 152 3.43 -4.58 19.64
C ALA A 152 2.92 -3.93 20.94
N CYS A 153 1.60 -3.82 21.10
CA CYS A 153 0.93 -3.40 22.33
C CYS A 153 0.91 -4.49 23.44
N ARG A 154 1.60 -5.63 23.23
CA ARG A 154 1.66 -6.78 24.15
C ARG A 154 0.31 -7.41 24.45
N LEU A 155 -0.62 -7.36 23.50
CA LEU A 155 -1.93 -7.99 23.60
C LEU A 155 -1.91 -9.37 22.95
N PRO A 156 -2.73 -10.32 23.44
CA PRO A 156 -2.93 -11.57 22.73
C PRO A 156 -3.64 -11.27 21.40
N VAL A 157 -3.17 -11.91 20.33
CA VAL A 157 -3.70 -11.73 18.99
C VAL A 157 -4.09 -13.07 18.37
N GLU A 158 -5.16 -13.07 17.61
CA GLU A 158 -5.69 -14.21 16.88
C GLU A 158 -6.16 -13.73 15.51
N LEU A 159 -5.77 -14.45 14.46
CA LEU A 159 -6.25 -14.26 13.10
C LEU A 159 -7.38 -15.25 12.84
N GLU A 160 -8.35 -14.84 12.04
CA GLU A 160 -9.51 -15.69 11.71
C GLU A 160 -10.20 -16.33 12.93
N PRO A 161 -10.46 -15.56 14.01
CA PRO A 161 -11.07 -16.08 15.22
C PRO A 161 -12.43 -16.72 14.93
N ALA A 162 -12.73 -17.83 15.63
CA ALA A 162 -14.03 -18.47 15.54
C ALA A 162 -15.17 -17.53 15.99
N LYS A 163 -16.31 -17.64 15.32
CA LYS A 163 -17.56 -16.94 15.66
C LYS A 163 -18.62 -17.93 16.12
N ALA A 164 -19.59 -17.43 16.90
CA ALA A 164 -20.76 -18.21 17.28
C ALA A 164 -21.65 -18.59 16.07
N SER A 165 -21.67 -17.75 15.02
CA SER A 165 -22.36 -18.03 13.77
C SER A 165 -21.65 -17.39 12.58
N GLY A 166 -21.75 -18.02 11.40
CA GLY A 166 -21.08 -17.59 10.17
C GLY A 166 -19.64 -18.10 10.04
N GLY A 167 -18.91 -17.59 9.03
CA GLY A 167 -17.48 -17.84 8.85
C GLY A 167 -16.61 -17.13 9.89
N PRO A 168 -15.29 -17.38 9.93
CA PRO A 168 -14.40 -16.76 10.91
C PRO A 168 -14.41 -15.23 10.86
N GLY A 169 -13.94 -14.59 11.93
CA GLY A 169 -13.65 -13.16 11.96
C GLY A 169 -12.41 -12.79 11.18
N ASP A 170 -11.99 -11.53 11.22
CA ASP A 170 -10.75 -11.12 10.56
C ASP A 170 -9.58 -11.10 11.55
N VAL A 171 -9.71 -10.36 12.66
CA VAL A 171 -8.67 -10.24 13.69
C VAL A 171 -9.30 -10.09 15.08
N ARG A 172 -8.71 -10.71 16.10
CA ARG A 172 -8.97 -10.41 17.51
C ARG A 172 -7.69 -9.91 18.18
N VAL A 173 -7.79 -8.79 18.89
CA VAL A 173 -6.70 -8.18 19.67
C VAL A 173 -7.20 -7.93 21.09
N GLY A 174 -6.77 -8.77 22.03
CA GLY A 174 -7.33 -8.75 23.40
C GLY A 174 -8.86 -8.86 23.37
N PRO A 175 -9.61 -7.91 23.96
CA PRO A 175 -11.07 -7.91 23.95
C PRO A 175 -11.69 -7.39 22.64
N VAL A 176 -10.88 -6.85 21.72
CA VAL A 176 -11.38 -6.19 20.51
C VAL A 176 -11.47 -7.19 19.37
N PHE A 177 -12.67 -7.36 18.84
CA PHE A 177 -12.95 -8.14 17.65
C PHE A 177 -13.11 -7.21 16.45
N ILE A 178 -12.29 -7.40 15.42
CA ILE A 178 -12.17 -6.51 14.26
C ILE A 178 -12.57 -7.25 12.99
N GLU A 179 -13.37 -6.56 12.19
CA GLU A 179 -13.87 -6.98 10.89
C GLU A 179 -13.38 -5.98 9.85
N VAL A 180 -12.56 -6.47 8.92
CA VAL A 180 -11.88 -5.67 7.92
C VAL A 180 -12.78 -5.44 6.70
N VAL A 181 -12.72 -4.23 6.18
CA VAL A 181 -13.30 -3.80 4.91
C VAL A 181 -12.18 -3.19 4.07
N THR A 182 -11.80 -3.88 3.01
CA THR A 182 -10.91 -3.31 1.99
C THR A 182 -11.70 -2.43 1.05
N LEU A 183 -11.43 -1.13 1.07
CA LEU A 183 -11.94 -0.19 0.09
C LEU A 183 -10.88 -0.05 -1.01
N ALA A 184 -11.00 -0.86 -2.07
CA ALA A 184 -10.19 -0.77 -3.28
C ALA A 184 -10.75 0.26 -4.27
N GLU A 185 -9.89 0.71 -5.20
CA GLU A 185 -10.24 1.57 -6.34
C GLU A 185 -11.48 1.02 -7.06
N ASP A 186 -12.37 1.90 -7.56
CA ASP A 186 -13.51 1.44 -8.36
C ASP A 186 -13.05 0.93 -9.73
N GLN A 187 -13.91 0.16 -10.40
CA GLN A 187 -13.57 -0.44 -11.69
C GLN A 187 -13.14 0.59 -12.74
N LYS A 188 -13.76 1.79 -12.76
CA LYS A 188 -13.40 2.85 -13.71
C LYS A 188 -11.98 3.37 -13.43
N SER A 189 -11.64 3.56 -12.15
CA SER A 189 -10.29 3.92 -11.72
C SER A 189 -9.28 2.81 -12.04
N GLN A 190 -9.63 1.54 -11.80
CA GLN A 190 -8.78 0.39 -12.11
C GLN A 190 -8.52 0.22 -13.61
N ASP A 191 -9.56 0.38 -14.44
CA ASP A 191 -9.46 0.28 -15.89
C ASP A 191 -8.59 1.42 -16.45
N TYR A 192 -8.75 2.64 -15.91
CA TYR A 192 -7.93 3.78 -16.27
C TYR A 192 -6.47 3.61 -15.85
N GLU A 193 -6.22 3.14 -14.62
CA GLU A 193 -4.87 2.86 -14.13
C GLU A 193 -4.18 1.76 -14.96
N ARG A 194 -4.93 0.73 -15.37
CA ARG A 194 -4.42 -0.33 -16.26
C ARG A 194 -4.00 0.23 -17.60
N PHE A 195 -4.85 1.07 -18.18
CA PHE A 195 -4.53 1.76 -19.41
C PHE A 195 -3.27 2.63 -19.26
N ARG A 196 -3.20 3.44 -18.20
CA ARG A 196 -2.05 4.31 -17.90
C ARG A 196 -0.74 3.52 -17.75
N GLN A 197 -0.78 2.37 -17.08
CA GLN A 197 0.39 1.51 -16.92
C GLN A 197 0.83 0.87 -18.22
N ASN A 198 -0.10 0.43 -19.05
CA ASN A 198 0.22 -0.13 -20.36
C ASN A 198 0.89 0.92 -21.26
N LEU A 199 0.41 2.18 -21.23
CA LEU A 199 1.06 3.30 -21.90
C LEU A 199 2.49 3.50 -21.38
N GLN A 200 2.65 3.59 -20.05
CA GLN A 200 3.96 3.84 -19.43
C GLN A 200 4.96 2.72 -19.68
N ALA A 201 4.53 1.47 -19.57
CA ALA A 201 5.36 0.31 -19.87
C ALA A 201 5.82 0.35 -21.34
N HIS A 202 4.93 0.70 -22.27
CA HIS A 202 5.28 0.87 -23.68
C HIS A 202 6.28 2.01 -23.91
N LEU A 203 6.03 3.21 -23.36
CA LEU A 203 6.99 4.33 -23.51
C LEU A 203 8.36 3.96 -22.90
N PHE A 204 8.35 3.30 -21.75
CA PHE A 204 9.56 2.82 -21.09
C PHE A 204 10.35 1.81 -21.93
N THR A 205 9.69 0.92 -22.68
CA THR A 205 10.39 0.01 -23.60
C THR A 205 10.97 0.73 -24.80
N LEU A 206 10.35 1.83 -25.27
CA LEU A 206 10.87 2.64 -26.38
C LEU A 206 12.11 3.45 -26.02
N ASP A 207 12.18 3.94 -24.78
CA ASP A 207 13.36 4.66 -24.26
C ASP A 207 14.58 3.73 -24.19
N ARG A 208 14.35 2.41 -24.13
CA ARG A 208 15.40 1.44 -23.89
C ARG A 208 16.37 1.34 -25.07
N GLY A 209 17.59 1.83 -24.85
CA GLY A 209 18.68 1.78 -25.84
C GLY A 209 18.68 2.98 -26.80
N ARG A 210 17.74 3.91 -26.62
CA ARG A 210 17.70 5.20 -27.29
C ARG A 210 18.06 6.26 -26.24
N ASP A 211 18.81 7.28 -26.63
CA ASP A 211 19.10 8.41 -25.74
C ASP A 211 17.95 9.41 -25.87
N ILE A 212 16.79 9.07 -25.29
CA ILE A 212 15.54 9.84 -25.39
C ILE A 212 14.78 9.83 -24.05
N TYR A 213 13.82 10.76 -23.89
CA TYR A 213 12.84 10.77 -22.81
C TYR A 213 11.47 11.32 -23.27
N TRP A 214 10.41 11.03 -22.52
CA TRP A 214 9.05 11.50 -22.80
C TRP A 214 8.56 12.55 -21.80
N GLU A 215 7.79 13.53 -22.28
CA GLU A 215 7.16 14.57 -21.47
C GLU A 215 5.76 14.91 -21.99
N GLY A 216 4.84 15.27 -21.09
CA GLY A 216 3.53 15.83 -21.44
C GLY A 216 2.36 14.91 -21.16
N ASP A 217 1.28 15.08 -21.93
CA ASP A 217 -0.01 14.46 -21.65
C ASP A 217 -0.17 13.11 -22.35
N LEU A 218 -0.42 12.08 -21.55
CA LEU A 218 -0.86 10.76 -22.02
C LEU A 218 -2.21 10.87 -22.75
N PRO A 219 -2.45 10.04 -23.79
CA PRO A 219 -3.70 10.08 -24.54
C PRO A 219 -4.92 9.81 -23.65
N GLU A 220 -6.10 10.18 -24.16
CA GLU A 220 -7.39 9.74 -23.64
C GLU A 220 -7.48 8.22 -23.59
N LEU A 221 -8.42 7.67 -22.80
CA LEU A 221 -8.64 6.23 -22.72
C LEU A 221 -8.92 5.65 -24.13
N LEU A 222 -7.98 4.86 -24.65
CA LEU A 222 -8.05 4.27 -25.99
C LEU A 222 -8.67 2.88 -25.94
N ASN A 223 -9.44 2.53 -26.98
CA ASN A 223 -9.81 1.14 -27.23
C ASN A 223 -8.61 0.35 -27.82
N SER A 224 -8.74 -0.97 -27.93
CA SER A 224 -7.64 -1.85 -28.37
C SER A 224 -7.03 -1.45 -29.72
N ASP A 225 -7.85 -1.14 -30.72
CA ASP A 225 -7.36 -0.76 -32.06
C ASP A 225 -6.62 0.58 -32.03
N ALA A 226 -7.19 1.58 -31.36
CA ALA A 226 -6.57 2.90 -31.21
C ALA A 226 -5.28 2.83 -30.38
N PHE A 227 -5.21 1.92 -29.40
CA PHE A 227 -4.01 1.69 -28.60
C PHE A 227 -2.87 1.13 -29.46
N GLU A 228 -3.11 0.15 -30.33
CA GLU A 228 -2.09 -0.37 -31.25
C GLU A 228 -1.63 0.66 -32.28
N VAL A 229 -2.53 1.52 -32.76
CA VAL A 229 -2.16 2.67 -33.61
C VAL A 229 -1.26 3.65 -32.85
N TRP A 230 -1.60 3.96 -31.60
CA TRP A 230 -0.80 4.83 -30.75
C TRP A 230 0.60 4.24 -30.46
N LYS A 231 0.70 2.92 -30.24
CA LYS A 231 1.99 2.23 -30.05
C LYS A 231 2.91 2.37 -31.27
N LYS A 232 2.37 2.21 -32.48
CA LYS A 232 3.15 2.41 -33.72
C LYS A 232 3.63 3.86 -33.88
N ARG A 233 2.74 4.84 -33.62
CA ARG A 233 3.10 6.27 -33.71
C ARG A 233 4.20 6.65 -32.71
N THR A 234 4.14 6.11 -31.50
CA THR A 234 5.18 6.34 -30.48
C THR A 234 6.51 5.69 -30.84
N GLU A 235 6.50 4.48 -31.41
CA GLU A 235 7.69 3.82 -31.95
C GLU A 235 8.39 4.64 -33.06
N GLU A 236 7.59 5.12 -34.01
CA GLU A 236 8.03 5.97 -35.12
C GLU A 236 8.61 7.29 -34.62
N ALA A 237 7.92 7.97 -33.69
CA ALA A 237 8.39 9.23 -33.11
C ALA A 237 9.68 9.04 -32.32
N ALA A 238 9.80 7.97 -31.52
CA ALA A 238 11.02 7.65 -30.81
C ALA A 238 12.19 7.40 -31.78
N GLN A 239 11.92 6.76 -32.94
CA GLN A 239 12.96 6.47 -33.93
C GLN A 239 13.39 7.74 -34.66
N GLN A 240 12.43 8.59 -35.01
CA GLN A 240 12.68 9.89 -35.61
C GLN A 240 13.47 10.81 -34.66
N CYS A 241 13.09 10.87 -33.38
CA CYS A 241 13.79 11.65 -32.37
C CYS A 241 15.24 11.17 -32.21
N ALA A 242 15.46 9.87 -32.09
CA ALA A 242 16.80 9.29 -31.97
C ALA A 242 17.66 9.53 -33.24
N ALA A 243 17.07 9.49 -34.43
CA ALA A 243 17.79 9.70 -35.68
C ALA A 243 18.10 11.17 -35.98
N SER A 244 17.17 12.08 -35.65
CA SER A 244 17.28 13.51 -35.96
C SER A 244 17.95 14.32 -34.85
N GLY A 245 17.96 13.82 -33.61
CA GLY A 245 18.37 14.59 -32.44
C GLY A 245 17.43 15.77 -32.14
N ALA A 246 16.19 15.75 -32.63
CA ALA A 246 15.19 16.78 -32.41
C ALA A 246 13.95 16.20 -31.71
N ALA A 247 13.28 17.01 -30.90
CA ALA A 247 12.04 16.61 -30.24
C ALA A 247 10.91 16.37 -31.26
N VAL A 248 10.04 15.40 -30.98
CA VAL A 248 8.92 15.03 -31.84
C VAL A 248 7.63 15.03 -31.02
N ASP A 249 6.63 15.79 -31.50
CA ASP A 249 5.32 15.89 -30.87
C ASP A 249 4.35 14.82 -31.40
N LEU A 250 3.61 14.21 -30.48
CA LEU A 250 2.51 13.29 -30.75
C LEU A 250 1.21 13.89 -30.21
N LEU A 251 0.30 14.20 -31.13
CA LEU A 251 -1.05 14.63 -30.80
C LEU A 251 -2.02 13.45 -30.75
N SER A 252 -2.77 13.37 -29.65
CA SER A 252 -3.94 12.48 -29.53
C SER A 252 -5.16 13.06 -30.24
N ASN A 253 -6.23 12.28 -30.37
CA ASN A 253 -7.48 12.77 -30.97
C ASN A 253 -8.18 13.80 -30.08
N ALA A 254 -7.96 13.73 -28.76
CA ALA A 254 -8.42 14.73 -27.81
C ALA A 254 -7.50 15.98 -27.74
N GLY A 255 -6.51 16.10 -28.64
CA GLY A 255 -5.60 17.25 -28.68
C GLY A 255 -4.54 17.25 -27.58
N ARG A 256 -4.33 16.12 -26.89
CA ARG A 256 -3.27 15.99 -25.90
C ARG A 256 -1.92 15.87 -26.58
N ARG A 257 -0.90 16.48 -26.00
CA ARG A 257 0.44 16.50 -26.56
C ARG A 257 1.39 15.70 -25.67
N LEU A 258 1.89 14.62 -26.22
CA LEU A 258 3.01 13.85 -25.70
C LEU A 258 4.23 14.16 -26.57
N THR A 259 5.36 14.52 -25.99
CA THR A 259 6.58 14.85 -26.72
C THR A 259 7.69 13.89 -26.35
N VAL A 260 8.40 13.38 -27.35
CA VAL A 260 9.70 12.70 -27.14
C VAL A 260 10.82 13.68 -27.39
N HIS A 261 11.80 13.69 -26.50
CA HIS A 261 12.98 14.55 -26.55
C HIS A 261 14.26 13.71 -26.63
N PRO A 262 15.32 14.23 -27.25
CA PRO A 262 16.64 13.60 -27.19
C PRO A 262 17.29 13.81 -25.82
N GLY A 263 18.13 12.87 -25.42
CA GLY A 263 18.97 12.94 -24.23
C GLY A 263 18.32 12.39 -22.96
N THR A 264 18.82 12.85 -21.82
CA THR A 264 18.35 12.46 -20.49
C THR A 264 17.27 13.41 -19.98
N ALA A 265 16.23 12.87 -19.34
CA ALA A 265 15.14 13.65 -18.77
C ALA A 265 15.65 14.69 -17.75
N PRO A 266 15.33 15.98 -17.92
CA PRO A 266 15.55 16.99 -16.89
C PRO A 266 14.79 16.66 -15.59
N GLN A 267 15.28 17.21 -14.47
CA GLN A 267 14.56 17.09 -13.21
C GLN A 267 13.20 17.79 -13.31
N GLY A 268 12.13 17.07 -12.94
CA GLY A 268 10.77 17.60 -12.98
C GLY A 268 10.00 17.30 -14.27
N THR A 269 10.57 16.54 -15.22
CA THR A 269 9.82 15.98 -16.35
C THR A 269 8.66 15.13 -15.83
N THR A 270 7.47 15.33 -16.40
CA THR A 270 6.25 14.63 -15.97
C THR A 270 5.46 14.07 -17.15
N LEU A 271 4.75 12.98 -16.86
CA LEU A 271 3.70 12.43 -17.71
C LEU A 271 2.36 12.59 -16.98
N THR A 272 1.45 13.35 -17.57
CA THR A 272 0.13 13.69 -17.01
C THR A 272 -0.98 12.92 -17.72
N GLY A 273 -2.10 12.69 -17.03
CA GLY A 273 -3.24 11.94 -17.56
C GLY A 273 -4.57 12.47 -17.02
N ASP A 274 -5.67 11.82 -17.40
CA ASP A 274 -7.01 12.12 -16.91
C ASP A 274 -7.15 11.95 -15.41
N THR A 275 -8.06 12.73 -14.85
CA THR A 275 -8.61 12.50 -13.51
C THR A 275 -9.91 11.71 -13.61
N VAL A 276 -10.00 10.59 -12.88
CA VAL A 276 -11.22 9.79 -12.81
C VAL A 276 -12.08 10.24 -11.63
N GLU A 277 -13.26 10.79 -11.90
CA GLU A 277 -14.23 11.13 -10.87
C GLU A 277 -15.06 9.92 -10.41
N SER A 278 -15.26 9.81 -9.09
CA SER A 278 -16.00 8.74 -8.41
C SER A 278 -16.51 9.21 -7.04
N ASP A 279 -17.77 8.89 -6.69
CA ASP A 279 -18.38 9.24 -5.39
C ASP A 279 -17.89 8.28 -4.29
N GLN A 280 -16.72 8.60 -3.74
CA GLN A 280 -16.07 7.78 -2.72
C GLN A 280 -16.87 7.73 -1.40
N GLY A 281 -17.62 8.78 -1.05
CA GLY A 281 -18.41 8.84 0.17
C GLY A 281 -19.56 7.84 0.16
N ARG A 282 -20.34 7.80 -0.94
CA ARG A 282 -21.43 6.82 -1.10
C ARG A 282 -20.92 5.39 -1.17
N ARG A 283 -19.78 5.16 -1.83
CA ARG A 283 -19.12 3.82 -1.89
C ARG A 283 -18.70 3.35 -0.50
N LEU A 284 -18.03 4.20 0.26
CA LEU A 284 -17.63 3.93 1.64
C LEU A 284 -18.84 3.57 2.50
N LEU A 285 -19.87 4.43 2.51
CA LEU A 285 -21.10 4.21 3.28
C LEU A 285 -21.77 2.88 2.93
N GLY A 286 -21.88 2.57 1.63
CA GLY A 286 -22.45 1.32 1.14
C GLY A 286 -21.68 0.08 1.62
N LYS A 287 -20.34 0.09 1.51
CA LYS A 287 -19.49 -1.03 1.97
C LYS A 287 -19.55 -1.21 3.48
N VAL A 288 -19.47 -0.14 4.26
CA VAL A 288 -19.53 -0.20 5.73
C VAL A 288 -20.89 -0.70 6.17
N ARG A 289 -22.00 -0.16 5.64
CA ARG A 289 -23.36 -0.63 5.93
C ARG A 289 -23.52 -2.13 5.66
N ALA A 290 -23.04 -2.60 4.50
CA ALA A 290 -23.08 -4.02 4.17
C ALA A 290 -22.28 -4.91 5.14
N LYS A 291 -21.13 -4.42 5.63
CA LYS A 291 -20.33 -5.14 6.63
C LYS A 291 -20.99 -5.11 8.01
N CYS A 292 -21.57 -3.99 8.43
CA CYS A 292 -22.36 -3.89 9.68
C CYS A 292 -23.51 -4.92 9.68
N ALA A 293 -24.26 -5.04 8.58
CA ALA A 293 -25.33 -6.04 8.46
C ALA A 293 -24.81 -7.49 8.60
N LYS A 294 -23.66 -7.80 8.00
CA LYS A 294 -23.06 -9.16 8.03
C LYS A 294 -22.50 -9.57 9.39
N THR A 295 -22.24 -8.61 10.29
CA THR A 295 -21.58 -8.87 11.59
C THR A 295 -22.56 -9.11 12.74
N ALA A 296 -23.87 -9.03 12.51
CA ALA A 296 -24.89 -9.19 13.55
C ALA A 296 -24.79 -10.51 14.34
N GLY A 297 -24.29 -11.58 13.71
CA GLY A 297 -24.08 -12.91 14.33
C GLY A 297 -22.74 -13.11 15.05
N ALA A 298 -21.85 -12.12 15.02
CA ALA A 298 -20.48 -12.20 15.56
C ALA A 298 -20.36 -11.70 17.02
N GLY A 299 -21.43 -11.11 17.57
CA GLY A 299 -21.37 -10.34 18.80
C GLY A 299 -20.88 -8.92 18.56
N THR A 300 -20.26 -8.32 19.57
CA THR A 300 -19.74 -6.94 19.50
C THR A 300 -18.54 -6.85 18.57
N ALA A 301 -18.62 -6.03 17.52
CA ALA A 301 -17.59 -5.93 16.49
C ALA A 301 -17.16 -4.49 16.21
N TRP A 302 -15.87 -4.30 15.89
CA TRP A 302 -15.34 -3.08 15.29
C TRP A 302 -15.17 -3.29 13.79
N ILE A 303 -15.57 -2.31 13.00
CA ILE A 303 -15.36 -2.32 11.55
C ILE A 303 -14.10 -1.51 11.23
N TRP A 304 -13.08 -2.15 10.68
CA TRP A 304 -11.87 -1.46 10.21
C TRP A 304 -11.89 -1.33 8.70
N VAL A 305 -12.00 -0.10 8.20
CA VAL A 305 -11.90 0.22 6.79
C VAL A 305 -10.46 0.59 6.46
N GLU A 306 -9.85 -0.16 5.55
CA GLU A 306 -8.57 0.21 4.94
C GLU A 306 -8.84 0.79 3.55
N ASP A 307 -8.59 2.08 3.39
CA ASP A 307 -8.77 2.80 2.14
C ASP A 307 -7.53 2.73 1.24
N HIS A 308 -7.65 1.93 0.20
CA HIS A 308 -6.75 1.89 -0.95
C HIS A 308 -7.36 2.58 -2.18
N SER A 309 -8.57 3.15 -2.06
CA SER A 309 -9.44 3.48 -3.19
C SER A 309 -9.42 4.92 -3.66
N GLY A 310 -8.74 5.80 -2.93
CA GLY A 310 -8.55 7.17 -3.35
C GLY A 310 -9.17 8.23 -2.44
N LEU A 311 -9.96 7.88 -1.41
CA LEU A 311 -10.57 8.88 -0.52
C LEU A 311 -9.51 9.79 0.12
N PHE A 312 -8.38 9.21 0.53
CA PHE A 312 -7.25 9.96 1.11
C PHE A 312 -6.15 10.33 0.09
N HIS A 313 -6.35 10.02 -1.20
CA HIS A 313 -5.40 10.34 -2.26
C HIS A 313 -5.68 11.73 -2.85
N PHE A 314 -4.61 12.51 -3.04
CA PHE A 314 -4.66 13.77 -3.77
C PHE A 314 -4.86 13.47 -5.27
N PRO A 315 -5.73 14.19 -6.00
CA PRO A 315 -6.26 15.53 -5.71
C PRO A 315 -7.68 15.60 -5.12
N THR A 316 -8.17 14.56 -4.43
CA THR A 316 -9.54 14.65 -3.87
C THR A 316 -9.67 15.80 -2.85
N PRO A 317 -10.79 16.55 -2.84
CA PRO A 317 -11.01 17.62 -1.86
C PRO A 317 -10.89 17.13 -0.41
N PHE A 318 -11.35 15.90 -0.14
CA PHE A 318 -11.24 15.27 1.17
C PHE A 318 -9.79 15.08 1.61
N ALA A 319 -8.91 14.61 0.72
CA ALA A 319 -7.49 14.39 1.06
C ALA A 319 -6.75 15.66 1.51
N GLY A 320 -7.18 16.83 1.01
CA GLY A 320 -6.66 18.15 1.35
C GLY A 320 -7.25 18.81 2.60
N MET A 321 -8.32 18.25 3.18
CA MET A 321 -8.90 18.78 4.42
C MET A 321 -7.94 18.61 5.62
N PRO A 322 -7.98 19.53 6.61
CA PRO A 322 -7.34 19.32 7.91
C PRO A 322 -7.85 18.05 8.60
N LEU A 323 -7.02 17.41 9.44
CA LEU A 323 -7.36 16.17 10.13
C LEU A 323 -8.69 16.28 10.89
N ALA A 324 -8.89 17.37 11.66
CA ALA A 324 -10.13 17.60 12.39
C ALA A 324 -11.38 17.67 11.49
N ALA A 325 -11.27 18.29 10.31
CA ALA A 325 -12.38 18.38 9.37
C ALA A 325 -12.68 17.01 8.74
N LYS A 326 -11.65 16.20 8.44
CA LYS A 326 -11.83 14.81 8.00
C LYS A 326 -12.53 13.97 9.08
N THR A 327 -12.11 14.14 10.34
CA THR A 327 -12.69 13.43 11.49
C THR A 327 -14.17 13.74 11.65
N ASP A 328 -14.56 15.01 11.59
CA ASP A 328 -15.98 15.41 11.64
C ASP A 328 -16.76 14.86 10.44
N ALA A 329 -16.24 15.03 9.22
CA ALA A 329 -16.91 14.60 8.01
C ALA A 329 -17.19 13.09 7.99
N LEU A 330 -16.24 12.26 8.44
CA LEU A 330 -16.46 10.81 8.54
C LEU A 330 -17.37 10.44 9.71
N ALA A 331 -17.30 11.16 10.83
CA ALA A 331 -18.21 10.94 11.95
C ALA A 331 -19.67 11.25 11.54
N ASP A 332 -19.90 12.32 10.79
CA ASP A 332 -21.23 12.67 10.27
C ASP A 332 -21.74 11.64 9.25
N LEU A 333 -20.86 11.16 8.37
CA LEU A 333 -21.20 10.16 7.35
C LEU A 333 -21.51 8.78 7.95
N LEU A 334 -20.70 8.30 8.90
CA LEU A 334 -20.72 6.91 9.37
C LEU A 334 -21.34 6.75 10.76
N GLY A 335 -21.39 7.80 11.57
CA GLY A 335 -22.02 7.80 12.89
C GLY A 335 -23.47 7.30 12.90
N PRO A 336 -24.33 7.64 11.92
CA PRO A 336 -25.69 7.10 11.84
C PRO A 336 -25.75 5.57 11.76
N LEU A 337 -24.74 4.91 11.16
CA LEU A 337 -24.70 3.44 11.12
C LEU A 337 -24.52 2.83 12.52
N LEU A 338 -23.86 3.51 13.44
CA LEU A 338 -23.73 3.04 14.82
C LEU A 338 -25.10 3.10 15.53
N ALA A 339 -25.96 4.07 15.22
CA ALA A 339 -27.32 4.06 15.73
C ALA A 339 -28.15 2.89 15.17
N GLU A 340 -28.00 2.61 13.87
CA GLU A 340 -28.71 1.54 13.15
C GLU A 340 -28.28 0.12 13.58
N TYR A 341 -26.98 -0.10 13.78
CA TYR A 341 -26.41 -1.42 14.09
C TYR A 341 -25.83 -1.45 15.52
N VAL A 342 -26.67 -1.86 16.47
CA VAL A 342 -26.36 -1.80 17.91
C VAL A 342 -25.17 -2.67 18.36
N HIS A 343 -24.88 -3.76 17.63
CA HIS A 343 -23.76 -4.66 17.90
C HIS A 343 -22.41 -4.12 17.41
N VAL A 344 -22.40 -3.03 16.63
CA VAL A 344 -21.16 -2.40 16.16
C VAL A 344 -20.65 -1.44 17.24
N ALA A 345 -19.46 -1.74 17.76
CA ALA A 345 -18.79 -0.97 18.81
C ALA A 345 -18.16 0.32 18.29
N GLY A 346 -17.76 0.34 17.03
CA GLY A 346 -17.21 1.52 16.37
C GLY A 346 -16.73 1.20 14.96
N ILE A 347 -16.44 2.27 14.23
CA ILE A 347 -15.92 2.21 12.87
C ILE A 347 -14.59 2.96 12.83
N VAL A 348 -13.56 2.32 12.28
CA VAL A 348 -12.25 2.90 12.06
C VAL A 348 -12.05 3.05 10.57
N VAL A 349 -11.61 4.22 10.11
CA VAL A 349 -11.26 4.45 8.70
C VAL A 349 -9.81 4.90 8.63
N SER A 350 -9.00 4.12 7.93
CA SER A 350 -7.55 4.29 7.82
C SER A 350 -7.18 4.43 6.35
N ASN A 351 -6.42 5.47 5.98
CA ASN A 351 -5.78 5.52 4.66
C ASN A 351 -4.76 4.37 4.55
N ALA A 352 -4.47 3.83 3.38
CA ALA A 352 -3.50 2.74 3.21
C ALA A 352 -2.02 3.18 3.21
N ALA A 353 -1.60 4.01 4.17
CA ALA A 353 -0.25 4.59 4.28
C ALA A 353 0.19 5.31 3.00
N ARG A 354 -0.41 6.47 2.77
CA ARG A 354 -0.12 7.29 1.58
C ARG A 354 1.31 7.81 1.59
N ARG A 355 1.91 7.96 0.41
CA ARG A 355 3.18 8.68 0.26
C ARG A 355 2.95 10.17 0.48
N ARG A 356 3.84 10.83 1.22
CA ARG A 356 3.87 12.27 1.44
C ARG A 356 5.28 12.74 1.76
N LEU A 357 5.80 13.64 0.94
CA LEU A 357 7.09 14.30 1.16
C LEU A 357 6.91 15.82 0.99
N PRO A 358 7.35 16.64 1.95
CA PRO A 358 7.85 16.26 3.27
C PRO A 358 6.77 15.57 4.12
N LEU A 359 7.18 14.73 5.06
CA LEU A 359 6.27 14.13 6.04
C LEU A 359 5.64 15.24 6.90
N PRO A 360 4.30 15.30 7.01
CA PRO A 360 3.65 16.25 7.90
C PRO A 360 3.99 15.93 9.36
N PRO A 361 3.88 16.89 10.30
CA PRO A 361 4.01 16.57 11.73
C PRO A 361 2.91 15.58 12.15
N ASP A 362 3.18 14.82 13.20
CA ASP A 362 2.15 14.00 13.82
C ASP A 362 1.07 14.93 14.41
N ASP A 363 -0.19 14.51 14.31
CA ASP A 363 -1.34 15.33 14.69
C ASP A 363 -2.44 14.44 15.26
N ASP A 364 -3.22 15.01 16.17
CA ASP A 364 -4.36 14.37 16.83
C ASP A 364 -5.56 15.31 16.80
N ALA A 365 -6.70 14.77 16.34
CA ALA A 365 -7.95 15.50 16.30
C ALA A 365 -8.98 14.84 17.22
N LEU A 366 -9.01 15.24 18.49
CA LEU A 366 -10.02 14.80 19.44
C LEU A 366 -11.32 15.58 19.20
N ARG A 367 -12.37 14.89 18.76
CA ARG A 367 -13.70 15.46 18.49
C ARG A 367 -14.74 14.81 19.42
N PRO A 368 -15.91 15.44 19.66
CA PRO A 368 -16.94 14.86 20.52
C PRO A 368 -17.46 13.48 20.05
N ALA A 369 -17.36 13.20 18.74
CA ALA A 369 -17.90 12.00 18.11
C ALA A 369 -16.85 10.98 17.67
N ALA A 370 -15.57 11.39 17.59
CA ALA A 370 -14.52 10.64 16.91
C ALA A 370 -13.13 11.17 17.28
N GLN A 371 -12.10 10.38 16.99
CA GLN A 371 -10.70 10.73 17.19
C GLN A 371 -9.95 10.52 15.88
N GLY A 372 -9.24 11.55 15.40
CA GLY A 372 -8.33 11.44 14.26
C GLY A 372 -6.88 11.32 14.72
N PHE A 373 -6.11 10.48 14.04
CA PHE A 373 -4.67 10.29 14.25
C PHE A 373 -3.94 10.46 12.93
N GLN A 374 -2.91 11.30 12.90
CA GLN A 374 -1.94 11.36 11.81
C GLN A 374 -0.58 10.96 12.36
N ARG A 375 0.01 9.91 11.78
CA ARG A 375 1.32 9.40 12.18
C ARG A 375 2.23 9.27 10.97
N GLY A 376 3.42 9.87 11.07
CA GLY A 376 4.53 9.57 10.17
C GLY A 376 4.94 8.11 10.33
N LEU A 377 4.96 7.38 9.23
CA LEU A 377 5.58 6.07 9.13
C LEU A 377 7.00 6.26 8.55
N PRO A 378 7.90 5.27 8.71
CA PRO A 378 9.25 5.33 8.15
C PRO A 378 9.31 5.85 6.70
N LEU A 379 10.30 6.71 6.45
CA LEU A 379 10.60 7.40 5.20
C LEU A 379 9.56 8.45 4.77
N ASP A 380 8.69 8.09 3.84
CA ASP A 380 7.83 9.02 3.11
C ASP A 380 6.36 8.66 3.23
N ARG A 381 6.00 7.90 4.27
CA ARG A 381 4.65 7.36 4.46
C ARG A 381 3.95 8.04 5.62
N VAL A 382 2.66 8.34 5.46
CA VAL A 382 1.82 8.87 6.54
C VAL A 382 0.54 8.05 6.66
N ARG A 383 0.24 7.64 7.89
CA ARG A 383 -1.03 7.03 8.25
C ARG A 383 -1.98 8.12 8.76
N GLU A 384 -3.17 8.17 8.21
CA GLU A 384 -4.30 8.93 8.78
C GLU A 384 -5.39 7.92 9.15
N THR A 385 -5.75 7.88 10.43
CA THR A 385 -6.75 6.96 10.97
C THR A 385 -7.79 7.73 11.76
N ILE A 386 -9.07 7.50 11.46
CA ILE A 386 -10.20 8.14 12.13
C ILE A 386 -11.02 7.06 12.83
N VAL A 387 -11.12 7.17 14.15
CA VAL A 387 -11.83 6.24 15.04
C VAL A 387 -13.16 6.87 15.44
N ILE A 388 -14.25 6.24 15.08
CA ILE A 388 -15.62 6.67 15.37
C ILE A 388 -16.23 5.66 16.35
N PRO A 389 -16.07 5.84 17.66
CA PRO A 389 -16.60 4.91 18.65
C PRO A 389 -18.11 5.09 18.81
N ARG A 390 -18.78 4.03 19.27
CA ARG A 390 -20.13 4.15 19.81
C ARG A 390 -20.03 4.90 21.14
N ARG A 391 -20.67 6.07 21.23
CA ARG A 391 -20.49 7.08 22.28
C ARG A 391 -20.64 6.63 23.76
N ILE A 392 -21.12 5.42 24.08
CA ILE A 392 -21.48 5.07 25.48
C ILE A 392 -21.10 3.64 25.93
N LEU A 393 -20.63 2.72 25.07
CA LEU A 393 -20.60 1.30 25.49
C LEU A 393 -19.24 0.69 25.83
N LEU A 394 -18.11 1.19 25.34
CA LEU A 394 -16.82 0.47 25.47
C LEU A 394 -15.58 1.41 25.49
N PRO A 395 -15.38 2.22 26.56
CA PRO A 395 -14.23 3.12 26.66
C PRO A 395 -12.90 2.37 26.57
N GLU A 396 -12.76 1.23 27.24
CA GLU A 396 -11.53 0.42 27.25
C GLU A 396 -11.14 -0.09 25.85
N GLN A 397 -12.12 -0.45 25.01
CA GLN A 397 -11.85 -0.88 23.63
C GLN A 397 -11.46 0.29 22.74
N THR A 398 -12.09 1.45 22.95
CA THR A 398 -11.76 2.70 22.23
C THR A 398 -10.32 3.12 22.54
N ASP A 399 -9.95 3.14 23.83
CA ASP A 399 -8.59 3.45 24.26
C ASP A 399 -7.56 2.45 23.72
N LEU A 400 -7.94 1.17 23.61
CA LEU A 400 -7.08 0.15 23.02
C LEU A 400 -6.82 0.42 21.53
N ILE A 401 -7.87 0.75 20.76
CA ILE A 401 -7.73 1.08 19.34
C ILE A 401 -6.91 2.37 19.15
N ALA A 402 -7.12 3.38 19.99
CA ALA A 402 -6.30 4.59 19.98
C ALA A 402 -4.81 4.27 20.21
N ARG A 403 -4.50 3.43 21.20
CA ARG A 403 -3.10 2.96 21.44
C ARG A 403 -2.54 2.19 20.25
N MET A 404 -3.33 1.34 19.61
CA MET A 404 -2.91 0.62 18.41
C MET A 404 -2.57 1.59 17.27
N CYS A 405 -3.36 2.65 17.06
CA CYS A 405 -3.11 3.66 16.03
C CYS A 405 -1.83 4.45 16.31
N ASP A 406 -1.58 4.83 17.56
CA ASP A 406 -0.37 5.54 17.97
C ASP A 406 0.89 4.67 17.81
N ALA A 407 0.80 3.39 18.20
CA ALA A 407 1.91 2.44 18.13
C ALA A 407 2.26 1.98 16.69
N GLU A 408 1.48 2.34 15.67
CA GLU A 408 1.70 1.86 14.29
C GLU A 408 3.05 2.31 13.71
N ALA A 409 3.49 3.53 14.05
CA ALA A 409 4.75 4.09 13.59
C ALA A 409 5.94 3.20 13.97
N ASP A 410 5.93 2.66 15.20
CA ASP A 410 6.99 1.83 15.77
C ASP A 410 6.81 0.33 15.51
N ALA A 411 5.65 -0.10 15.02
CA ALA A 411 5.32 -1.52 14.87
C ALA A 411 6.31 -2.28 13.96
N LEU A 412 6.83 -1.61 12.92
CA LEU A 412 7.83 -2.21 12.02
C LEU A 412 9.18 -2.39 12.72
N ASP A 413 9.69 -1.36 13.40
CA ASP A 413 10.95 -1.44 14.14
C ASP A 413 10.87 -2.49 15.25
N TRP A 414 9.73 -2.56 15.94
CA TRP A 414 9.47 -3.59 16.92
C TRP A 414 9.50 -5.00 16.31
N ALA A 415 8.83 -5.21 15.17
CA ALA A 415 8.81 -6.50 14.48
C ALA A 415 10.22 -6.92 14.03
N LEU A 416 10.96 -5.98 13.43
CA LEU A 416 12.34 -6.16 13.00
C LEU A 416 13.24 -6.54 14.18
N GLY A 417 13.11 -5.87 15.33
CA GLY A 417 13.81 -6.24 16.55
C GLY A 417 13.52 -7.67 17.01
N ARG A 418 12.25 -8.10 16.95
CA ARG A 418 11.85 -9.50 17.24
C ARG A 418 12.37 -10.51 16.21
N LEU A 419 12.65 -10.05 15.00
CA LEU A 419 13.23 -10.81 13.90
C LEU A 419 14.77 -10.72 13.87
N GLY A 420 15.41 -10.14 14.88
CA GLY A 420 16.88 -10.09 14.98
C GLY A 420 17.54 -8.92 14.26
N VAL A 421 16.79 -7.84 14.00
CA VAL A 421 17.27 -6.58 13.41
C VAL A 421 17.04 -5.46 14.44
N PRO A 422 17.90 -5.35 15.48
CA PRO A 422 17.60 -4.59 16.70
C PRO A 422 17.55 -3.07 16.50
N GLN A 423 18.16 -2.54 15.44
CA GLN A 423 18.18 -1.12 15.13
C GLN A 423 17.06 -0.70 14.15
N GLY A 424 16.14 -1.61 13.82
CA GLY A 424 14.96 -1.30 13.01
C GLY A 424 15.30 -0.79 11.61
N VAL A 425 14.40 -0.01 11.02
CA VAL A 425 14.50 0.53 9.66
C VAL A 425 15.73 1.42 9.49
N ALA A 426 16.12 2.18 10.52
CA ALA A 426 17.27 3.08 10.46
C ALA A 426 18.58 2.35 10.09
N SER A 427 18.74 1.09 10.52
CA SER A 427 19.93 0.29 10.18
C SER A 427 19.93 -0.28 8.77
N LEU A 428 18.81 -0.21 8.05
CA LEU A 428 18.64 -0.87 6.76
C LEU A 428 19.03 0.02 5.57
N LEU A 429 19.17 1.33 5.80
CA LEU A 429 19.39 2.33 4.75
C LEU A 429 20.75 3.02 4.95
N THR A 430 21.39 3.43 3.85
CA THR A 430 22.69 4.13 3.87
C THR A 430 22.56 5.57 4.38
N ASP A 431 21.54 6.30 3.91
CA ASP A 431 21.23 7.67 4.36
C ASP A 431 20.16 7.65 5.46
N SER A 432 20.58 7.35 6.68
CA SER A 432 19.71 7.27 7.87
C SER A 432 19.34 8.64 8.46
N SER A 433 18.84 9.55 7.62
CA SER A 433 18.32 10.85 8.08
C SER A 433 16.86 10.81 8.57
N THR A 434 16.24 9.62 8.70
CA THR A 434 14.90 9.48 9.29
C THR A 434 14.95 9.87 10.77
N PRO A 435 14.39 11.03 11.17
CA PRO A 435 14.36 11.40 12.58
C PRO A 435 13.39 10.45 13.28
N ARG A 436 13.83 9.85 14.39
CA ARG A 436 12.92 9.17 15.32
C ARG A 436 11.96 10.23 15.85
N ARG A 437 10.66 10.06 15.63
CA ARG A 437 9.65 11.03 16.10
C ARG A 437 9.05 10.53 17.40
N ASP A 438 9.21 11.32 18.44
CA ASP A 438 8.59 11.05 19.74
C ASP A 438 7.12 11.49 19.68
N SER A 439 6.20 10.53 19.75
CA SER A 439 4.78 10.82 19.98
C SER A 439 4.60 11.41 21.38
N ALA A 440 3.92 12.55 21.49
CA ALA A 440 3.65 13.20 22.77
C ALA A 440 2.73 12.38 23.70
N LEU A 441 2.09 11.32 23.20
CA LEU A 441 1.13 10.52 23.94
C LEU A 441 1.73 9.33 24.68
N TRP A 442 3.00 8.95 24.43
CA TRP A 442 3.58 7.80 25.12
C TRP A 442 5.10 7.86 25.36
N THR A 443 5.50 8.53 26.45
CA THR A 443 6.67 8.09 27.22
C THR A 443 6.27 6.87 28.07
N PRO A 444 6.96 5.72 27.97
CA PRO A 444 6.81 4.66 28.96
C PRO A 444 7.08 5.28 30.33
N ARG A 445 6.21 5.07 31.32
CA ARG A 445 6.57 5.37 32.71
C ARG A 445 7.86 4.59 33.00
N ALA A 446 8.97 5.32 33.16
CA ALA A 446 10.21 4.75 33.66
C ALA A 446 9.84 3.99 34.94
N GLY A 447 10.01 2.67 34.91
CA GLY A 447 9.83 1.84 36.09
C GLY A 447 10.66 2.46 37.20
N ARG A 448 10.02 2.80 38.32
CA ARG A 448 10.75 3.17 39.54
C ARG A 448 11.76 2.06 39.78
N GLY A 449 13.04 2.40 39.70
CA GLY A 449 14.12 1.52 40.10
C GLY A 449 13.89 1.10 41.54
N GLY A 450 13.38 -0.11 41.72
CA GLY A 450 13.49 -0.84 42.98
C GLY A 450 14.97 -1.17 43.13
N LYS A 451 15.68 -0.36 43.91
CA LYS A 451 16.98 -0.72 44.44
C LYS A 451 16.81 -1.98 45.26
N THR A 452 17.64 -2.97 44.95
CA THR A 452 18.02 -4.07 45.82
C THR A 452 18.41 -3.53 47.19
N GLY A 453 17.74 -4.05 48.21
CA GLY A 453 18.11 -4.06 49.62
C GLY A 453 17.65 -5.38 50.20
#